data_AF-A0A918S437-F1
#
_entry.id   AF-A0A918S437-F1
#
_cell.length_a   1.000
_cell.length_b   1.000
_cell.length_c   1.000
_cell.angle_alpha   90.00
_cell.angle_beta   90.00
_cell.angle_gamma   90.00
#
_symmetry.space_group_name_H-M   'P 1'
#
loop_
_entity.id
_entity.type
_entity.pdbx_description
1 polymer ?
#
loop_
_entity_poly.entity_id
_entity_poly.type
_entity_poly.pdbx_seq_one_letter_code
_entity_poly.pdbx_strand_id
1 'polypeptide(L)'
;MFYILTAITISCSKDELFPYTNEELANDEFYPYLELFSEEAKKRGYDFDNYTIDFYLADIEGAAGLGGRKIIIDREHWNNGDPEFKEFLVFHELGHAALGRNHKNAKTASGECLSIMGANKNGFECYRNQYSSLWREYYLDELFESNTPIPNWYLDIQDYAIEDLDKNSIFSKRNVSFHIDSIDLDTISNLVLEVKFNTTHSGTDTVEDFISSIEFNGYNFQAFQYGDNKNIEISRSRGNRTERMYENGQYSFNENIKFTIQKNKNLFSFFVDEQFLHAMEINAFEDTDIITYIGSETNSEIVMDLEIFQYN
;
A
#
# COMPACT_ATOMS: atom_id res chain seq x y z
N MET A 1 30.74 -27.90 42.43
CA MET A 1 30.86 -26.58 41.79
C MET A 1 29.65 -26.42 40.87
N PHE A 2 28.56 -25.86 41.40
CA PHE A 2 27.30 -25.67 40.69
C PHE A 2 27.39 -24.38 39.90
N TYR A 3 27.40 -24.46 38.57
CA TYR A 3 27.22 -23.28 37.73
C TYR A 3 25.73 -23.02 37.59
N ILE A 4 25.25 -21.99 38.28
CA ILE A 4 23.95 -21.38 38.03
C ILE A 4 24.10 -20.64 36.69
N LEU A 5 23.44 -21.16 35.65
CA LEU A 5 23.31 -20.48 34.37
C LEU A 5 22.23 -19.41 34.53
N THR A 6 22.65 -18.18 34.83
CA THR A 6 21.74 -17.04 34.89
C THR A 6 21.33 -16.69 33.46
N ALA A 7 20.08 -17.03 33.09
CA ALA A 7 19.47 -16.55 31.87
C ALA A 7 19.24 -15.04 32.02
N ILE A 8 20.07 -14.24 31.35
CA ILE A 8 19.86 -12.81 31.20
C ILE A 8 18.72 -12.65 30.19
N THR A 9 17.50 -12.40 30.68
CA THR A 9 16.39 -11.94 29.84
C THR A 9 16.67 -10.50 29.43
N ILE A 10 17.33 -10.31 28.30
CA ILE A 10 17.34 -9.02 27.59
C ILE A 10 15.96 -8.90 26.94
N SER A 11 15.03 -8.31 27.68
CA SER A 11 13.73 -7.89 27.15
C SER A 11 13.93 -6.61 26.32
N CYS A 12 13.32 -6.62 25.13
CA CYS A 12 13.38 -5.65 24.03
C CYS A 12 13.42 -4.18 24.44
N SER A 13 14.11 -3.41 23.61
CA SER A 13 14.70 -2.15 23.99
C SER A 13 13.88 -0.92 23.62
N LYS A 14 13.99 0.07 24.50
CA LYS A 14 13.51 1.46 24.37
C LYS A 14 14.35 2.25 23.34
N ASP A 15 14.86 1.58 22.31
CA ASP A 15 15.99 2.05 21.52
C ASP A 15 15.52 2.86 20.31
N GLU A 16 15.21 4.12 20.56
CA GLU A 16 15.78 5.27 19.86
C GLU A 16 15.22 6.54 20.50
N LEU A 17 16.10 7.38 21.04
CA LEU A 17 15.73 8.71 21.52
C LEU A 17 15.62 9.61 20.29
N PHE A 18 14.42 9.74 19.75
CA PHE A 18 14.12 10.78 18.78
C PHE A 18 14.03 12.12 19.52
N PRO A 19 14.87 13.12 19.18
CA PRO A 19 14.75 14.43 19.78
C PRO A 19 13.43 15.06 19.34
N TYR A 20 12.76 15.72 20.28
CA TYR A 20 11.56 16.50 20.00
C TYR A 20 11.60 17.83 20.74
N THR A 21 10.94 18.85 20.17
CA THR A 21 10.83 20.18 20.77
C THR A 21 9.40 20.73 20.62
N ASN A 22 9.10 21.86 21.27
CA ASN A 22 7.81 22.55 21.14
C ASN A 22 6.57 21.68 21.47
N GLU A 23 6.70 20.84 22.50
CA GLU A 23 5.62 19.95 22.97
C GLU A 23 4.41 20.75 23.48
N GLU A 24 3.23 20.41 22.96
CA GLU A 24 1.95 21.03 23.29
C GLU A 24 0.89 19.96 23.55
N LEU A 25 0.19 20.04 24.68
CA LEU A 25 -0.91 19.14 25.00
C LEU A 25 -2.07 19.39 24.03
N ALA A 26 -2.50 18.35 23.31
CA ALA A 26 -3.42 18.48 22.19
C ALA A 26 -4.54 17.41 22.23
N ASN A 27 -4.91 16.91 23.41
CA ASN A 27 -5.90 15.84 23.60
C ASN A 27 -7.20 16.03 22.78
N ASP A 28 -7.71 17.25 22.68
CA ASP A 28 -8.95 17.56 21.96
C ASP A 28 -8.86 17.20 20.46
N GLU A 29 -7.68 17.32 19.84
CA GLU A 29 -7.48 16.99 18.42
C GLU A 29 -7.48 15.47 18.18
N PHE A 30 -7.07 14.69 19.18
CA PHE A 30 -6.95 13.24 19.07
C PHE A 30 -8.22 12.52 19.52
N TYR A 31 -9.09 13.19 20.28
CA TYR A 31 -10.30 12.59 20.86
C TYR A 31 -11.16 11.80 19.87
N PRO A 32 -11.42 12.27 18.62
CA PRO A 32 -12.18 11.47 17.64
C PRO A 32 -11.52 10.12 17.30
N TYR A 33 -10.19 10.07 17.23
CA TYR A 33 -9.45 8.85 16.95
C TYR A 33 -9.37 7.93 18.17
N LEU A 34 -9.43 8.49 19.39
CA LEU A 34 -9.51 7.71 20.62
C LEU A 34 -10.85 7.00 20.78
N GLU A 35 -11.94 7.70 20.45
CA GLU A 35 -13.27 7.09 20.40
C GLU A 35 -13.29 5.95 19.37
N LEU A 36 -12.79 6.21 18.16
CA LEU A 36 -12.72 5.21 17.10
C LEU A 36 -11.88 3.99 17.51
N PHE A 37 -10.72 4.19 18.14
CA PHE A 37 -9.91 3.09 18.65
C PHE A 37 -10.64 2.27 19.72
N SER A 38 -11.34 2.93 20.65
CA SER A 38 -12.15 2.25 21.68
C SER A 38 -13.29 1.44 21.05
N GLU A 39 -13.94 1.96 20.01
CA GLU A 39 -14.98 1.24 19.26
C GLU A 39 -14.41 0.00 18.55
N GLU A 40 -13.29 0.15 17.84
CA GLU A 40 -12.63 -0.97 17.15
C GLU A 40 -12.06 -2.03 18.11
N ALA A 41 -11.56 -1.60 19.28
CA ALA A 41 -11.13 -2.47 20.36
C ALA A 41 -12.31 -3.31 20.89
N LYS A 42 -13.45 -2.67 21.16
CA LYS A 42 -14.67 -3.35 21.65
C LYS A 42 -15.19 -4.39 20.68
N LYS A 43 -15.18 -4.11 19.37
CA LYS A 43 -15.54 -5.09 18.34
C LYS A 43 -14.69 -6.36 18.40
N ARG A 44 -13.44 -6.23 18.87
CA ARG A 44 -12.45 -7.32 19.00
C ARG A 44 -12.34 -7.88 20.41
N GLY A 45 -13.25 -7.51 21.31
CA GLY A 45 -13.32 -8.04 22.68
C GLY A 45 -12.37 -7.38 23.67
N TYR A 46 -11.79 -6.23 23.32
CA TYR A 46 -10.94 -5.43 24.21
C TYR A 46 -11.76 -4.29 24.82
N ASP A 47 -11.70 -4.15 26.15
CA ASP A 47 -12.26 -2.99 26.85
C ASP A 47 -11.14 -1.97 27.04
N PHE A 48 -11.19 -0.91 26.24
CA PHE A 48 -10.19 0.14 26.26
C PHE A 48 -10.76 1.41 26.86
N ASP A 49 -10.26 1.73 28.06
CA ASP A 49 -10.60 2.93 28.80
C ASP A 49 -9.41 3.92 28.75
N ASN A 50 -9.50 4.92 27.87
CA ASN A 50 -8.36 5.73 27.47
C ASN A 50 -8.21 7.08 28.19
N TYR A 51 -8.95 7.31 29.29
CA TYR A 51 -8.94 8.62 29.96
C TYR A 51 -7.61 8.99 30.64
N THR A 52 -6.53 8.24 30.42
CA THR A 52 -5.24 8.42 31.11
C THR A 52 -4.03 8.61 30.20
N ILE A 53 -4.18 8.53 28.88
CA ILE A 53 -3.08 8.78 27.94
C ILE A 53 -3.15 10.23 27.45
N ASP A 54 -2.12 11.00 27.78
CA ASP A 54 -1.95 12.35 27.24
C ASP A 54 -1.29 12.29 25.85
N PHE A 55 -1.87 13.07 24.93
CA PHE A 55 -1.41 13.28 23.57
C PHE A 55 -0.83 14.67 23.41
N TYR A 56 0.33 14.70 22.75
CA TYR A 56 1.04 15.93 22.48
C TYR A 56 1.36 16.06 21.00
N LEU A 57 1.38 17.30 20.52
CA LEU A 57 2.01 17.66 19.25
C LEU A 57 3.41 18.24 19.53
N ALA A 58 4.40 17.80 18.78
CA ALA A 58 5.77 18.29 18.88
C ALA A 58 6.45 18.29 17.50
N ASP A 59 7.58 18.97 17.37
CA ASP A 59 8.44 18.82 16.20
C ASP A 59 9.40 17.65 16.49
N ILE A 60 9.26 16.54 15.78
CA ILE A 60 10.03 15.29 16.01
C ILE A 60 10.97 15.04 14.84
N GLU A 61 12.25 14.83 15.12
CA GLU A 61 13.20 14.46 14.05
C GLU A 61 13.15 12.95 13.80
N GLY A 62 12.88 12.53 12.57
CA GLY A 62 13.05 11.14 12.13
C GLY A 62 11.94 10.16 12.50
N ALA A 63 10.84 10.63 13.09
CA ALA A 63 9.65 9.81 13.39
C ALA A 63 8.36 10.62 13.22
N ALA A 64 7.26 9.94 12.89
CA ALA A 64 5.92 10.54 12.81
C ALA A 64 5.21 10.56 14.18
N GLY A 65 5.65 9.74 15.12
CA GLY A 65 5.09 9.63 16.45
C GLY A 65 5.97 8.82 17.39
N LEU A 66 5.69 8.93 18.68
CA LEU A 66 6.39 8.26 19.77
C LEU A 66 5.38 7.78 20.82
N GLY A 67 5.18 6.47 20.89
CA GLY A 67 4.29 5.80 21.83
C GLY A 67 4.97 5.42 23.15
N GLY A 68 4.19 5.47 24.24
CA GLY A 68 4.68 5.15 25.58
C GLY A 68 3.68 5.55 26.67
N ARG A 69 4.17 6.11 27.77
CA ARG A 69 3.29 6.64 28.85
C ARG A 69 2.57 7.95 28.46
N LYS A 70 3.14 8.66 27.49
CA LYS A 70 2.54 9.76 26.75
C LYS A 70 2.72 9.45 25.28
N ILE A 71 1.80 9.91 24.44
CA ILE A 71 1.92 9.82 22.99
C ILE A 71 2.31 11.20 22.46
N ILE A 72 3.39 11.27 21.70
CA ILE A 72 3.80 12.50 21.02
C ILE A 72 3.67 12.24 19.52
N ILE A 73 2.93 13.07 18.81
CA ILE A 73 2.76 13.03 17.36
C ILE A 73 3.51 14.19 16.73
N ASP A 74 4.19 13.94 15.61
CA ASP A 74 4.88 14.98 14.87
C ASP A 74 3.87 15.95 14.24
N ARG A 75 4.09 17.24 14.46
CA ARG A 75 3.18 18.31 14.06
C ARG A 75 3.09 18.45 12.55
N GLU A 76 4.20 18.28 11.83
CA GLU A 76 4.19 18.37 10.36
C GLU A 76 3.40 17.20 9.77
N HIS A 77 3.68 15.96 10.22
CA HIS A 77 2.95 14.77 9.81
C HIS A 77 1.46 14.87 10.15
N TRP A 78 1.11 15.40 11.32
CA TRP A 78 -0.28 15.60 11.72
C TRP A 78 -0.98 16.64 10.86
N ASN A 79 -0.43 17.83 10.70
CA ASN A 79 -1.07 18.89 9.94
C ASN A 79 -1.21 18.52 8.46
N ASN A 80 -0.25 17.74 7.97
CA ASN A 80 -0.32 17.25 6.62
C ASN A 80 -1.31 16.07 6.52
N GLY A 81 -1.32 15.10 7.42
CA GLY A 81 -2.11 13.87 7.32
C GLY A 81 -3.58 14.04 6.92
N ASP A 82 -4.03 13.20 5.98
CA ASP A 82 -5.46 12.98 5.75
C ASP A 82 -6.08 12.17 6.92
N PRO A 83 -7.42 12.07 7.01
CA PRO A 83 -8.06 11.34 8.10
C PRO A 83 -7.60 9.88 8.24
N GLU A 84 -7.39 9.18 7.13
CA GLU A 84 -6.95 7.78 7.11
C GLU A 84 -5.52 7.61 7.65
N PHE A 85 -4.59 8.49 7.26
CA PHE A 85 -3.23 8.52 7.80
C PHE A 85 -3.20 8.91 9.27
N LYS A 86 -4.02 9.89 9.69
CA LYS A 86 -4.13 10.30 11.09
C LYS A 86 -4.64 9.17 11.96
N GLU A 87 -5.66 8.45 11.51
CA GLU A 87 -6.16 7.25 12.18
C GLU A 87 -5.05 6.21 12.30
N PHE A 88 -4.41 5.85 11.18
CA PHE A 88 -3.31 4.90 11.14
C PHE A 88 -2.21 5.27 12.16
N LEU A 89 -1.79 6.54 12.17
CA LEU A 89 -0.72 7.03 13.04
C LEU A 89 -1.12 6.95 14.52
N VAL A 90 -2.31 7.42 14.88
CA VAL A 90 -2.81 7.34 16.26
C VAL A 90 -2.94 5.88 16.71
N PHE A 91 -3.43 5.00 15.83
CA PHE A 91 -3.61 3.58 16.13
C PHE A 91 -2.27 2.86 16.29
N HIS A 92 -1.27 3.23 15.50
CA HIS A 92 0.10 2.74 15.66
C HIS A 92 0.65 3.09 17.05
N GLU A 93 0.56 4.37 17.45
CA GLU A 93 1.07 4.80 18.75
C GLU A 93 0.28 4.22 19.93
N LEU A 94 -1.04 4.05 19.78
CA LEU A 94 -1.86 3.33 20.75
C LEU A 94 -1.52 1.83 20.79
N GLY A 95 -1.10 1.24 19.67
CA GLY A 95 -0.54 -0.11 19.65
C GLY A 95 0.64 -0.24 20.61
N HIS A 96 1.54 0.75 20.63
CA HIS A 96 2.62 0.81 21.61
C HIS A 96 2.11 1.07 23.04
N ALA A 97 1.32 2.13 23.24
CA ALA A 97 0.97 2.63 24.57
C ALA A 97 -0.05 1.73 25.30
N ALA A 98 -1.08 1.26 24.59
CA ALA A 98 -2.21 0.54 25.15
C ALA A 98 -2.07 -0.98 25.03
N LEU A 99 -1.54 -1.47 23.91
CA LEU A 99 -1.48 -2.90 23.61
C LEU A 99 -0.09 -3.50 23.86
N GLY A 100 0.92 -2.67 24.17
CA GLY A 100 2.29 -3.12 24.40
C GLY A 100 2.93 -3.78 23.17
N ARG A 101 2.47 -3.41 21.97
CA ARG A 101 2.94 -3.97 20.71
C ARG A 101 4.33 -3.41 20.40
N ASN A 102 5.22 -4.26 19.90
CA ASN A 102 6.49 -3.83 19.32
C ASN A 102 6.35 -3.66 17.82
N HIS A 103 7.30 -2.96 17.19
CA HIS A 103 7.34 -2.91 15.74
C HIS A 103 7.44 -4.30 15.11
N LYS A 104 6.77 -4.50 13.98
CA LYS A 104 6.78 -5.76 13.20
C LYS A 104 7.03 -5.45 11.73
N ASN A 105 8.28 -5.62 11.31
CA ASN A 105 8.73 -5.37 9.94
C ASN A 105 8.69 -6.66 9.13
N ALA A 106 7.48 -7.04 8.69
CA ALA A 106 7.25 -8.25 7.91
C ALA A 106 6.41 -7.94 6.67
N LYS A 107 6.71 -8.66 5.58
CA LYS A 107 6.00 -8.57 4.30
C LYS A 107 5.52 -9.92 3.79
N THR A 108 4.52 -9.92 2.92
CA THR A 108 4.21 -11.07 2.05
C THR A 108 5.32 -11.31 1.03
N ALA A 109 5.27 -12.43 0.32
CA ALA A 109 6.16 -12.70 -0.82
C ALA A 109 5.95 -11.67 -1.97
N SER A 110 4.74 -11.17 -2.12
CA SER A 110 4.39 -10.10 -3.06
C SER A 110 4.77 -8.70 -2.57
N GLY A 111 5.20 -8.53 -1.31
CA GLY A 111 5.72 -7.26 -0.80
C GLY A 111 4.74 -6.43 0.06
N GLU A 112 3.54 -6.93 0.33
CA GLU A 112 2.56 -6.25 1.20
C GLU A 112 3.02 -6.18 2.64
N CYS A 113 2.62 -5.12 3.34
CA CYS A 113 2.84 -5.04 4.77
C CYS A 113 1.94 -5.98 5.56
N LEU A 114 2.54 -6.72 6.50
CA LEU A 114 1.80 -7.62 7.39
C LEU A 114 1.46 -7.00 8.74
N SER A 115 1.73 -5.70 8.96
CA SER A 115 1.43 -5.08 10.24
C SER A 115 1.26 -3.57 10.16
N ILE A 116 0.26 -3.07 10.89
CA ILE A 116 0.13 -1.65 11.20
C ILE A 116 1.31 -1.15 12.06
N MET A 117 1.98 -2.07 12.78
CA MET A 117 3.15 -1.81 13.63
C MET A 117 4.48 -1.83 12.86
N GLY A 118 4.48 -1.80 11.52
CA GLY A 118 5.72 -1.66 10.75
C GLY A 118 6.41 -0.30 10.97
N ALA A 119 7.74 -0.29 11.00
CA ALA A 119 8.59 0.90 11.12
C ALA A 119 9.59 0.99 9.96
N ASN A 120 9.81 2.21 9.49
CA ASN A 120 10.79 2.51 8.45
C ASN A 120 12.22 2.51 9.04
N LYS A 121 12.73 1.32 9.36
CA LYS A 121 14.07 1.12 9.95
C LYS A 121 14.87 0.10 9.17
N ASN A 122 16.20 0.28 9.15
CA ASN A 122 17.16 -0.63 8.53
C ASN A 122 16.86 -0.93 7.05
N GLY A 123 16.39 0.07 6.29
CA GLY A 123 16.00 -0.09 4.88
C GLY A 123 14.72 -0.90 4.67
N PHE A 124 13.96 -1.19 5.72
CA PHE A 124 12.61 -1.75 5.57
C PHE A 124 11.64 -0.63 5.18
N GLU A 125 11.29 -0.58 3.91
CA GLU A 125 10.23 0.29 3.40
C GLU A 125 9.00 -0.55 3.16
N CYS A 126 7.84 -0.13 3.64
CA CYS A 126 6.61 -0.89 3.48
C CYS A 126 5.42 0.04 3.35
N TYR A 127 4.73 -0.07 2.22
CA TYR A 127 3.58 0.76 1.88
C TYR A 127 2.31 0.06 2.30
N ARG A 128 1.61 0.66 3.27
CA ARG A 128 0.38 0.12 3.82
C ARG A 128 -0.77 0.72 3.05
N ASN A 129 -1.63 -0.13 2.51
CA ASN A 129 -2.87 0.32 1.91
C ASN A 129 -3.93 0.62 2.99
N GLN A 130 -3.74 1.70 3.76
CA GLN A 130 -4.72 2.12 4.77
C GLN A 130 -6.02 2.69 4.18
N TYR A 131 -6.05 2.91 2.85
CA TYR A 131 -7.18 3.48 2.13
C TYR A 131 -8.17 2.41 1.65
N SER A 132 -7.73 1.16 1.54
CA SER A 132 -8.60 0.00 1.39
C SER A 132 -9.20 -0.36 2.74
N SER A 133 -10.52 -0.39 2.82
CA SER A 133 -11.31 -0.97 3.91
C SER A 133 -11.00 -2.44 4.18
N LEU A 134 -10.70 -3.26 3.17
CA LEU A 134 -10.31 -4.66 3.37
C LEU A 134 -8.95 -4.77 4.07
N TRP A 135 -7.97 -3.96 3.64
CA TRP A 135 -6.67 -3.89 4.27
C TRP A 135 -6.73 -3.23 5.65
N ARG A 136 -7.51 -2.15 5.80
CA ARG A 136 -7.77 -1.51 7.09
C ARG A 136 -8.31 -2.53 8.10
N GLU A 137 -9.32 -3.31 7.73
CA GLU A 137 -9.89 -4.33 8.62
C GLU A 137 -8.85 -5.38 9.00
N TYR A 138 -8.05 -5.86 8.05
CA TYR A 138 -6.93 -6.76 8.33
C TYR A 138 -5.91 -6.14 9.31
N TYR A 139 -5.52 -4.89 9.10
CA TYR A 139 -4.55 -4.21 9.96
C TYR A 139 -5.08 -4.00 11.38
N LEU A 140 -6.38 -3.74 11.53
CA LEU A 140 -7.00 -3.66 12.85
C LEU A 140 -7.06 -5.03 13.52
N ASP A 141 -7.45 -6.08 12.81
CA ASP A 141 -7.38 -7.44 13.34
C ASP A 141 -5.94 -7.80 13.77
N GLU A 142 -4.95 -7.41 12.97
CA GLU A 142 -3.53 -7.62 13.28
C GLU A 142 -3.03 -6.79 14.48
N LEU A 143 -3.53 -5.57 14.64
CA LEU A 143 -3.17 -4.69 15.75
C LEU A 143 -3.54 -5.31 17.09
N PHE A 144 -4.74 -5.88 17.17
CA PHE A 144 -5.28 -6.51 18.37
C PHE A 144 -4.91 -8.00 18.51
N GLU A 145 -4.53 -8.68 17.43
CA GLU A 145 -4.01 -10.06 17.45
C GLU A 145 -2.80 -10.22 16.50
N SER A 146 -1.60 -10.31 17.07
CA SER A 146 -0.32 -10.38 16.33
C SER A 146 -0.26 -11.44 15.24
N ASN A 147 -0.97 -12.54 15.47
CA ASN A 147 -0.93 -13.74 14.66
C ASN A 147 -2.09 -13.82 13.67
N THR A 148 -2.81 -12.72 13.45
CA THR A 148 -3.87 -12.62 12.46
C THR A 148 -3.35 -13.12 11.10
N PRO A 149 -3.95 -14.18 10.54
CA PRO A 149 -3.54 -14.73 9.26
C PRO A 149 -3.88 -13.76 8.13
N ILE A 150 -3.17 -13.88 7.02
CA ILE A 150 -3.54 -13.18 5.78
C ILE A 150 -4.96 -13.66 5.39
N PRO A 151 -5.87 -12.74 5.06
CA PRO A 151 -7.26 -13.10 4.80
C PRO A 151 -7.41 -13.85 3.47
N ASN A 152 -8.39 -14.76 3.41
CA ASN A 152 -8.63 -15.59 2.22
C ASN A 152 -8.93 -14.76 0.98
N TRP A 153 -9.62 -13.60 1.10
CA TRP A 153 -9.89 -12.74 -0.05
C TRP A 153 -8.61 -12.28 -0.76
N TYR A 154 -7.46 -12.24 -0.06
CA TYR A 154 -6.16 -11.92 -0.64
C TYR A 154 -5.41 -13.16 -1.14
N LEU A 155 -5.58 -14.32 -0.49
CA LEU A 155 -4.93 -15.57 -0.88
C LEU A 155 -5.59 -16.22 -2.11
N ASP A 156 -6.91 -16.15 -2.20
CA ASP A 156 -7.71 -16.84 -3.22
C ASP A 156 -7.59 -16.20 -4.63
N ILE A 157 -6.90 -15.07 -4.75
CA ILE A 157 -6.80 -14.25 -5.97
C ILE A 157 -5.37 -14.11 -6.51
N GLN A 158 -4.39 -14.76 -5.87
CA GLN A 158 -2.99 -14.64 -6.27
C GLN A 158 -2.67 -15.47 -7.53
N ASP A 159 -3.48 -16.48 -7.80
CA ASP A 159 -3.29 -17.32 -8.98
C ASP A 159 -3.71 -16.54 -10.22
N TYR A 160 -2.76 -16.36 -11.14
CA TYR A 160 -3.03 -15.86 -12.49
C TYR A 160 -3.77 -16.93 -13.31
N ALA A 161 -5.02 -17.21 -12.96
CA ALA A 161 -5.84 -18.23 -13.60
C ALA A 161 -6.59 -17.67 -14.83
N ILE A 162 -6.04 -16.63 -15.47
CA ILE A 162 -6.78 -15.90 -16.49
C ILE A 162 -6.88 -16.70 -17.79
N GLU A 163 -5.95 -17.61 -18.07
CA GLU A 163 -6.01 -18.49 -19.25
C GLU A 163 -7.19 -19.47 -19.23
N ASP A 164 -7.68 -19.81 -18.04
CA ASP A 164 -8.83 -20.72 -17.85
C ASP A 164 -10.18 -20.00 -17.91
N LEU A 165 -10.19 -18.66 -17.99
CA LEU A 165 -11.42 -17.87 -18.06
C LEU A 165 -12.03 -17.94 -19.46
N ASP A 166 -13.35 -18.11 -19.52
CA ASP A 166 -14.15 -17.93 -20.74
C ASP A 166 -14.22 -16.43 -21.08
N LYS A 167 -13.14 -15.91 -21.66
CA LYS A 167 -12.95 -14.51 -22.01
C LYS A 167 -13.67 -14.16 -23.30
N ASN A 168 -14.51 -13.12 -23.24
CA ASN A 168 -15.03 -12.44 -24.41
C ASN A 168 -14.32 -11.08 -24.55
N SER A 169 -13.53 -10.90 -25.61
CA SER A 169 -12.92 -9.60 -25.91
C SER A 169 -14.00 -8.60 -26.25
N ILE A 170 -14.04 -7.49 -25.51
CA ILE A 170 -14.99 -6.39 -25.72
C ILE A 170 -14.28 -5.13 -26.24
N PHE A 171 -12.95 -5.07 -26.13
CA PHE A 171 -12.13 -4.00 -26.66
C PHE A 171 -10.73 -4.52 -26.99
N SER A 172 -10.18 -4.05 -28.10
CA SER A 172 -8.79 -4.28 -28.47
C SER A 172 -8.29 -3.09 -29.29
N LYS A 173 -7.13 -2.55 -28.93
CA LYS A 173 -6.52 -1.43 -29.64
C LYS A 173 -5.00 -1.51 -29.53
N ARG A 174 -4.34 -1.14 -30.63
CA ARG A 174 -2.88 -0.98 -30.72
C ARG A 174 -2.56 0.48 -30.97
N ASN A 175 -1.73 1.11 -30.13
CA ASN A 175 -1.33 2.51 -30.26
C ASN A 175 -0.16 2.86 -29.33
N VAL A 176 0.38 4.07 -29.48
CA VAL A 176 1.40 4.65 -28.57
C VAL A 176 0.80 5.33 -27.34
N SER A 177 -0.52 5.55 -27.34
CA SER A 177 -1.31 6.00 -26.19
C SER A 177 -2.80 5.69 -26.41
N PHE A 178 -3.52 5.48 -25.31
CA PHE A 178 -4.96 5.28 -25.34
C PHE A 178 -5.68 6.23 -24.40
N HIS A 179 -6.91 6.50 -24.79
CA HIS A 179 -7.93 7.15 -24.01
C HIS A 179 -9.21 6.36 -24.30
N ILE A 180 -9.85 5.85 -23.26
CA ILE A 180 -11.11 5.09 -23.36
C ILE A 180 -12.16 5.85 -22.57
N ASP A 181 -13.09 6.46 -23.30
CA ASP A 181 -14.24 7.22 -22.80
C ASP A 181 -15.58 6.53 -23.14
N SER A 182 -15.54 5.45 -23.92
CA SER A 182 -16.71 4.86 -24.59
C SER A 182 -17.19 3.55 -23.97
N ILE A 183 -16.53 3.04 -22.93
CA ILE A 183 -16.89 1.79 -22.25
C ILE A 183 -17.11 2.07 -20.77
N ASP A 184 -18.34 1.83 -20.32
CA ASP A 184 -18.69 1.85 -18.90
C ASP A 184 -18.23 0.54 -18.24
N LEU A 185 -17.01 0.55 -17.71
CA LEU A 185 -16.39 -0.60 -17.04
C LEU A 185 -16.96 -0.85 -15.64
N ASP A 186 -17.71 0.09 -15.06
CA ASP A 186 -18.34 -0.10 -13.75
C ASP A 186 -19.46 -1.13 -13.82
N THR A 187 -20.24 -1.10 -14.90
CA THR A 187 -21.34 -2.05 -15.13
C THR A 187 -20.87 -3.50 -15.30
N ILE A 188 -19.59 -3.72 -15.62
CA ILE A 188 -19.02 -5.04 -15.82
C ILE A 188 -18.50 -5.57 -14.49
N SER A 189 -19.18 -6.59 -13.93
CA SER A 189 -18.76 -7.17 -12.64
C SER A 189 -17.43 -7.89 -12.72
N ASN A 190 -17.15 -8.58 -13.82
CA ASN A 190 -15.98 -9.41 -14.00
C ASN A 190 -15.25 -8.99 -15.28
N LEU A 191 -14.07 -8.38 -15.13
CA LEU A 191 -13.28 -7.92 -16.28
C LEU A 191 -11.79 -8.16 -16.09
N VAL A 192 -11.10 -8.28 -17.21
CA VAL A 192 -9.64 -8.33 -17.28
C VAL A 192 -9.20 -7.25 -18.26
N LEU A 193 -8.32 -6.37 -17.80
CA LEU A 193 -7.63 -5.40 -18.63
C LEU A 193 -6.17 -5.84 -18.75
N GLU A 194 -5.72 -6.10 -19.98
CA GLU A 194 -4.34 -6.45 -20.29
C GLU A 194 -3.70 -5.33 -21.12
N VAL A 195 -2.56 -4.81 -20.67
CA VAL A 195 -1.74 -3.86 -21.45
C VAL A 195 -0.36 -4.46 -21.63
N LYS A 196 0.01 -4.73 -22.88
CA LYS A 196 1.33 -5.21 -23.26
C LYS A 196 2.12 -4.04 -23.82
N PHE A 197 3.21 -3.69 -23.16
CA PHE A 197 4.16 -2.69 -23.59
C PHE A 197 5.24 -3.40 -24.40
N ASN A 198 5.18 -3.28 -25.72
CA ASN A 198 6.18 -3.88 -26.61
C ASN A 198 7.26 -2.85 -26.90
N THR A 199 8.44 -3.04 -26.31
CA THR A 199 9.60 -2.20 -26.60
C THR A 199 10.37 -2.81 -27.78
N THR A 200 10.66 -2.01 -28.81
CA THR A 200 11.55 -2.45 -29.90
C THR A 200 13.00 -2.05 -29.62
N HIS A 201 13.39 -1.94 -28.34
CA HIS A 201 14.73 -1.49 -27.99
C HIS A 201 15.77 -2.57 -28.31
N SER A 202 16.87 -2.16 -28.94
CA SER A 202 18.01 -3.03 -29.27
C SER A 202 19.35 -2.47 -28.78
N GLY A 203 19.30 -1.44 -27.93
CA GLY A 203 20.46 -0.77 -27.36
C GLY A 203 20.78 -1.22 -25.94
N THR A 204 22.05 -1.13 -25.57
CA THR A 204 22.58 -1.39 -24.22
C THR A 204 22.72 -0.10 -23.40
N ASP A 205 22.12 0.99 -23.85
CA ASP A 205 22.30 2.29 -23.23
C ASP A 205 21.46 2.36 -21.97
N THR A 206 22.10 2.81 -20.89
CA THR A 206 21.54 3.03 -19.56
C THR A 206 20.47 4.12 -19.65
N VAL A 207 19.25 3.74 -20.05
CA VAL A 207 18.11 4.66 -20.06
C VAL A 207 17.73 4.92 -18.62
N GLU A 208 17.99 6.15 -18.15
CA GLU A 208 17.31 6.69 -16.99
C GLU A 208 15.80 6.73 -17.31
N ASP A 209 15.01 6.12 -16.44
CA ASP A 209 13.57 6.31 -16.31
C ASP A 209 12.69 5.79 -17.47
N PHE A 210 12.75 4.49 -17.75
CA PHE A 210 11.65 3.83 -18.46
C PHE A 210 10.43 3.75 -17.55
N ILE A 211 9.34 4.45 -17.89
CA ILE A 211 8.08 4.41 -17.13
C ILE A 211 7.00 3.84 -18.03
N SER A 212 6.40 2.71 -17.64
CA SER A 212 5.13 2.22 -18.19
C SER A 212 4.05 2.42 -17.14
N SER A 213 2.97 3.13 -17.47
CA SER A 213 1.88 3.35 -16.51
C SER A 213 0.49 3.18 -17.12
N ILE A 214 -0.45 2.78 -16.26
CA ILE A 214 -1.89 2.84 -16.51
C ILE A 214 -2.49 3.71 -15.42
N GLU A 215 -3.16 4.78 -15.81
CA GLU A 215 -3.95 5.64 -14.95
C GLU A 215 -5.44 5.35 -15.11
N PHE A 216 -6.16 5.25 -13.99
CA PHE A 216 -7.60 5.01 -13.94
C PHE A 216 -8.16 5.48 -12.59
N ASN A 217 -9.17 6.34 -12.60
CA ASN A 217 -9.85 6.96 -11.46
C ASN A 217 -8.92 7.57 -10.41
N GLY A 218 -7.91 8.32 -10.88
CA GLY A 218 -6.88 8.91 -10.03
C GLY A 218 -5.90 7.90 -9.44
N TYR A 219 -6.05 6.61 -9.72
CA TYR A 219 -5.04 5.59 -9.47
C TYR A 219 -4.02 5.57 -10.60
N ASN A 220 -2.78 5.24 -10.26
CA ASN A 220 -1.70 5.01 -11.18
C ASN A 220 -1.07 3.65 -10.84
N PHE A 221 -1.03 2.77 -11.82
CA PHE A 221 -0.28 1.52 -11.77
C PHE A 221 0.91 1.63 -12.71
N GLN A 222 2.11 1.67 -12.15
CA GLN A 222 3.32 1.96 -12.91
C GLN A 222 4.48 1.02 -12.61
N ALA A 223 5.28 0.79 -13.65
CA ALA A 223 6.60 0.18 -13.57
C ALA A 223 7.62 1.24 -13.99
N PHE A 224 8.65 1.43 -13.18
CA PHE A 224 9.72 2.37 -13.49
C PHE A 224 11.09 1.85 -13.09
N GLN A 225 12.14 2.34 -13.75
CA GLN A 225 13.51 1.97 -13.46
C GLN A 225 14.34 3.19 -13.08
N TYR A 226 14.96 3.15 -11.90
CA TYR A 226 15.93 4.14 -11.42
C TYR A 226 17.30 3.47 -11.25
N GLY A 227 18.21 3.73 -12.19
CA GLY A 227 19.50 3.03 -12.25
C GLY A 227 19.29 1.52 -12.45
N ASP A 228 19.83 0.70 -11.54
CA ASP A 228 19.64 -0.76 -11.57
C ASP A 228 18.35 -1.23 -10.87
N ASN A 229 17.65 -0.32 -10.18
CA ASN A 229 16.45 -0.65 -9.42
C ASN A 229 15.21 -0.58 -10.30
N LYS A 230 14.52 -1.70 -10.43
CA LYS A 230 13.22 -1.82 -11.08
C LYS A 230 12.14 -1.81 -10.00
N ASN A 231 11.21 -0.88 -10.13
CA ASN A 231 10.17 -0.62 -9.14
C ASN A 231 8.80 -0.82 -9.80
N ILE A 232 7.88 -1.38 -9.03
CA ILE A 232 6.45 -1.33 -9.32
C ILE A 232 5.76 -0.52 -8.24
N GLU A 233 4.87 0.39 -8.60
CA GLU A 233 4.09 1.19 -7.68
C GLU A 233 2.60 1.17 -8.08
N ILE A 234 1.74 1.11 -7.07
CA ILE A 234 0.32 1.43 -7.20
C ILE A 234 0.05 2.60 -6.26
N SER A 235 -0.34 3.73 -6.83
CA SER A 235 -0.57 4.97 -6.09
C SER A 235 -1.88 5.65 -6.50
N ARG A 236 -2.31 6.60 -5.68
CA ARG A 236 -3.49 7.44 -5.93
C ARG A 236 -3.13 8.90 -5.78
N SER A 237 -3.54 9.72 -6.75
CA SER A 237 -3.41 11.18 -6.66
C SER A 237 -4.62 11.79 -5.96
N ARG A 238 -4.40 12.52 -4.87
CA ARG A 238 -5.43 13.26 -4.13
C ARG A 238 -5.00 14.71 -3.91
N GLY A 239 -5.48 15.60 -4.77
CA GLY A 239 -5.05 17.00 -4.77
C GLY A 239 -3.56 17.11 -5.12
N ASN A 240 -2.74 17.66 -4.22
CA ASN A 240 -1.30 17.82 -4.42
C ASN A 240 -0.46 16.68 -3.83
N ARG A 241 -1.07 15.52 -3.58
CA ARG A 241 -0.41 14.38 -2.93
C ARG A 241 -0.58 13.11 -3.70
N THR A 242 0.42 12.25 -3.55
CA THR A 242 0.44 10.88 -4.06
C THR A 242 0.45 9.94 -2.87
N GLU A 243 -0.62 9.17 -2.75
CA GLU A 243 -0.81 8.13 -1.75
C GLU A 243 -0.31 6.81 -2.34
N ARG A 244 0.81 6.27 -1.83
CA ARG A 244 1.33 4.97 -2.27
C ARG A 244 0.64 3.85 -1.51
N MET A 245 -0.10 3.01 -2.22
CA MET A 245 -0.79 1.86 -1.62
C MET A 245 0.07 0.61 -1.68
N TYR A 246 0.94 0.52 -2.69
CA TYR A 246 1.88 -0.57 -2.89
C TYR A 246 3.15 -0.05 -3.57
N GLU A 247 4.31 -0.53 -3.13
CA GLU A 247 5.57 -0.35 -3.86
C GLU A 247 6.47 -1.56 -3.63
N ASN A 248 7.08 -2.03 -4.71
CA ASN A 248 8.12 -3.05 -4.67
C ASN A 248 9.32 -2.60 -5.50
N GLY A 249 10.34 -2.12 -4.80
CA GLY A 249 11.51 -1.52 -5.43
C GLY A 249 12.62 -2.49 -5.86
N GLN A 250 12.37 -3.79 -5.83
CA GLN A 250 13.31 -4.83 -6.26
C GLN A 250 12.60 -5.85 -7.16
N TYR A 251 11.77 -5.34 -8.08
CA TYR A 251 11.00 -6.18 -8.97
C TYR A 251 11.83 -6.64 -10.17
N SER A 252 11.58 -7.83 -10.70
CA SER A 252 12.20 -8.29 -11.94
C SER A 252 11.13 -8.43 -13.02
N PHE A 253 11.10 -7.49 -13.96
CA PHE A 253 10.25 -7.56 -15.15
C PHE A 253 11.08 -7.63 -16.43
N ASN A 254 10.48 -8.20 -17.47
CA ASN A 254 11.09 -8.34 -18.80
C ASN A 254 11.14 -7.00 -19.55
N GLU A 255 11.84 -6.96 -20.69
CA GLU A 255 11.86 -5.78 -21.58
C GLU A 255 10.47 -5.46 -22.15
N ASN A 256 9.67 -6.50 -22.39
CA ASN A 256 8.25 -6.38 -22.71
C ASN A 256 7.47 -6.65 -21.44
N ILE A 257 6.78 -5.63 -20.95
CA ILE A 257 6.02 -5.71 -19.71
C ILE A 257 4.55 -5.93 -20.05
N LYS A 258 3.91 -6.86 -19.35
CA LYS A 258 2.45 -7.03 -19.37
C LYS A 258 1.86 -6.60 -18.04
N PHE A 259 1.08 -5.54 -18.04
CA PHE A 259 0.21 -5.22 -16.92
C PHE A 259 -1.11 -5.95 -17.08
N THR A 260 -1.61 -6.49 -15.98
CA THR A 260 -2.96 -7.04 -15.93
C THR A 260 -3.69 -6.53 -14.69
N ILE A 261 -4.87 -5.96 -14.92
CA ILE A 261 -5.82 -5.58 -13.87
C ILE A 261 -7.03 -6.50 -14.01
N GLN A 262 -7.30 -7.30 -12.99
CA GLN A 262 -8.46 -8.18 -12.95
C GLN A 262 -9.46 -7.66 -11.92
N LYS A 263 -10.70 -7.43 -12.34
CA LYS A 263 -11.83 -7.12 -11.47
C LYS A 263 -12.68 -8.37 -11.28
N ASN A 264 -12.91 -8.76 -10.04
CA ASN A 264 -13.91 -9.75 -9.65
C ASN A 264 -14.91 -9.06 -8.70
N LYS A 265 -16.08 -8.71 -9.24
CA LYS A 265 -17.06 -7.82 -8.60
C LYS A 265 -16.44 -6.48 -8.23
N ASN A 266 -16.10 -6.28 -6.96
CA ASN A 266 -15.53 -5.02 -6.45
C ASN A 266 -14.05 -5.16 -6.07
N LEU A 267 -13.47 -6.36 -6.21
CA LEU A 267 -12.10 -6.64 -5.84
C LEU A 267 -11.21 -6.59 -7.09
N PHE A 268 -10.15 -5.80 -7.01
CA PHE A 268 -9.18 -5.64 -8.07
C PHE A 268 -7.88 -6.34 -7.69
N SER A 269 -7.31 -7.08 -8.63
CA SER A 269 -6.04 -7.77 -8.52
C SER A 269 -5.09 -7.25 -9.59
N PHE A 270 -3.85 -6.97 -9.19
CA PHE A 270 -2.83 -6.34 -10.01
C PHE A 270 -1.70 -7.32 -10.27
N PHE A 271 -1.33 -7.45 -11.54
CA PHE A 271 -0.26 -8.35 -11.97
C PHE A 271 0.70 -7.65 -12.93
N VAL A 272 1.97 -8.03 -12.82
CA VAL A 272 3.02 -7.71 -13.80
C VAL A 272 3.62 -9.00 -14.29
N ASP A 273 3.64 -9.21 -15.60
CA ASP A 273 4.18 -10.43 -16.22
C ASP A 273 3.59 -11.70 -15.57
N GLU A 274 2.27 -11.67 -15.33
CA GLU A 274 1.50 -12.80 -14.74
C GLU A 274 1.81 -13.10 -13.27
N GLN A 275 2.67 -12.30 -12.64
CA GLN A 275 2.94 -12.42 -11.21
C GLN A 275 2.05 -11.46 -10.43
N PHE A 276 1.42 -11.98 -9.39
CA PHE A 276 0.55 -11.21 -8.52
C PHE A 276 1.34 -10.23 -7.66
N LEU A 277 0.81 -9.01 -7.54
CA LEU A 277 1.41 -7.93 -6.78
C LEU A 277 0.57 -7.52 -5.59
N HIS A 278 -0.66 -7.10 -5.87
CA HIS A 278 -1.53 -6.44 -4.91
C HIS A 278 -2.98 -6.74 -5.23
N ALA A 279 -3.81 -6.58 -4.22
CA ALA A 279 -5.24 -6.55 -4.39
C ALA A 279 -5.93 -5.64 -3.40
N MET A 280 -6.98 -5.00 -3.86
CA MET A 280 -7.78 -4.09 -3.07
C MET A 280 -9.14 -3.87 -3.72
N GLU A 281 -10.11 -3.50 -2.92
CA GLU A 281 -11.34 -2.91 -3.42
C GLU A 281 -11.10 -1.45 -3.77
N ILE A 282 -11.50 -1.08 -4.98
CA ILE A 282 -11.45 0.29 -5.48
C ILE A 282 -12.68 0.55 -6.33
N ASN A 283 -13.18 1.78 -6.29
CA ASN A 283 -14.18 2.22 -7.27
C ASN A 283 -13.44 2.64 -8.53
N ALA A 284 -12.87 1.70 -9.28
CA ALA A 284 -11.80 2.02 -10.24
C ALA A 284 -12.24 2.76 -11.52
N PHE A 285 -13.53 2.77 -11.88
CA PHE A 285 -13.94 3.22 -13.21
C PHE A 285 -15.09 4.24 -13.23
N GLU A 286 -15.47 4.82 -12.09
CA GLU A 286 -16.47 5.90 -12.05
C GLU A 286 -15.94 7.10 -12.84
N ASP A 287 -16.67 7.49 -13.90
CA ASP A 287 -16.40 8.66 -14.75
C ASP A 287 -14.95 8.74 -15.28
N THR A 288 -14.33 7.60 -15.55
CA THR A 288 -12.87 7.50 -15.69
C THR A 288 -12.41 7.17 -17.10
N ASP A 289 -11.43 7.93 -17.56
CA ASP A 289 -10.58 7.59 -18.70
C ASP A 289 -9.47 6.63 -18.27
N ILE A 290 -9.31 5.52 -18.98
CA ILE A 290 -8.07 4.75 -18.90
C ILE A 290 -7.04 5.45 -19.76
N ILE A 291 -5.95 5.90 -19.14
CA ILE A 291 -4.84 6.54 -19.83
C ILE A 291 -3.58 5.71 -19.63
N THR A 292 -2.87 5.46 -20.71
CA THR A 292 -1.60 4.73 -20.68
C THR A 292 -0.48 5.66 -21.07
N TYR A 293 0.55 5.77 -20.24
CA TYR A 293 1.71 6.60 -20.53
C TYR A 293 2.96 5.76 -20.67
N ILE A 294 3.85 6.27 -21.51
CA ILE A 294 5.20 5.75 -21.67
C ILE A 294 6.17 6.92 -21.60
N GLY A 295 7.00 6.92 -20.57
CA GLY A 295 8.16 7.78 -20.47
C GLY A 295 9.37 7.07 -21.04
N SER A 296 9.93 7.60 -22.14
CA SER A 296 11.25 7.22 -22.63
C SER A 296 11.93 8.49 -23.14
N GLU A 297 13.09 8.84 -22.58
CA GLU A 297 13.92 9.92 -23.12
C GLU A 297 14.52 9.58 -24.51
N THR A 298 14.39 8.32 -24.94
CA THR A 298 14.92 7.83 -26.22
C THR A 298 13.85 7.80 -27.31
N ASN A 299 14.24 8.04 -28.56
CA ASN A 299 13.40 7.97 -29.77
C ASN A 299 12.88 6.55 -30.12
N SER A 300 12.64 5.69 -29.13
CA SER A 300 12.11 4.34 -29.37
C SER A 300 10.61 4.41 -29.66
N GLU A 301 10.18 3.75 -30.74
CA GLU A 301 8.76 3.51 -30.99
C GLU A 301 8.29 2.41 -30.05
N ILE A 302 7.61 2.78 -28.97
CA ILE A 302 7.01 1.80 -28.05
C ILE A 302 5.54 1.65 -28.43
N VAL A 303 5.12 0.42 -28.70
CA VAL A 303 3.77 0.10 -29.12
C VAL A 303 3.07 -0.63 -27.99
N MET A 304 1.92 -0.10 -27.58
CA MET A 304 1.05 -0.78 -26.62
C MET A 304 -0.04 -1.56 -27.33
N ASP A 305 -0.33 -2.74 -26.81
CA ASP A 305 -1.52 -3.51 -27.10
C ASP A 305 -2.40 -3.53 -25.85
N LEU A 306 -3.58 -2.91 -25.93
CA LEU A 306 -4.59 -2.91 -24.87
C LEU A 306 -5.74 -3.82 -25.27
N GLU A 307 -6.04 -4.80 -24.42
CA GLU A 307 -7.17 -5.71 -24.56
C GLU A 307 -8.02 -5.70 -23.29
N ILE A 308 -9.34 -5.63 -23.47
CA ILE A 308 -10.30 -5.75 -22.36
C ILE A 308 -11.20 -6.94 -22.63
N PHE A 309 -11.30 -7.80 -21.63
CA PHE A 309 -12.12 -9.00 -21.65
C PHE A 309 -13.18 -8.92 -20.56
N GLN A 310 -14.39 -9.37 -20.88
CA GLN A 310 -15.39 -9.76 -19.89
C GLN A 310 -15.32 -11.28 -19.70
N TYR A 311 -15.50 -11.76 -18.47
CA TYR A 311 -15.59 -13.18 -18.18
C TYR A 311 -16.78 -13.51 -17.27
N ASN A 312 -17.21 -14.77 -17.29
CA ASN A 312 -18.31 -15.28 -16.48
C ASN A 312 -17.83 -15.67 -15.07
#